data_AF-P22348-F1
#
_entry.id   AF-P22348-F1
#
_cell.length_a   1.000
_cell.length_b   1.000
_cell.length_c   1.000
_cell.angle_alpha   90.00
_cell.angle_beta   90.00
_cell.angle_gamma   90.00
#
_symmetry.space_group_name_H-M   'P 1'
#
loop_
_entity.id
_entity.type
_entity.pdbx_description
1 polymer ?
#
loop_
_entity_poly.entity_id
_entity_poly.type
_entity_poly.pdbx_seq_one_letter_code
_entity_poly.pdbx_strand_id
1 'polypeptide(L)'
;MTPKVMIILGSGSDIAIAEKSMKILEKLEIPYSLKIASAHRTPDLVRELVVQGTNAGIKVFIGIAGLAAHLPGAIAAYTHKPVIGVPVDVKVSGLDALYSSVQMPYPSPVATVGIDRGDNGAILAARILGLYDEEIRKKVLESKEGYRQKVIKNNEEIVQKIDNPHITNDFLRIKNLELNETTEEFNGSYINKNAEVVIIVGRHTDLITGKKVSVTLDRLKIPHDMQVICPIRSGKKFRAYVNTMKNAKIFIGINSNSSQVSGGLVGLTEKPVIGVPCENELGNNYLLSTVNMPPGVPVATVGVNNGRNAAVLSGEILSINNPVLLELLEKLKNKKINI
;
A
#
# COMPACT_ATOMS: atom_id res chain seq x y z
N MET A 1 25.96 0.24 7.27
CA MET A 1 24.71 1.04 7.19
C MET A 1 23.67 0.41 8.12
N THR A 2 22.92 1.21 8.89
CA THR A 2 21.83 0.70 9.74
C THR A 2 20.62 0.33 8.88
N PRO A 3 20.07 -0.90 9.00
CA PRO A 3 18.87 -1.29 8.27
C PRO A 3 17.68 -0.35 8.55
N LYS A 4 16.94 0.02 7.50
CA LYS A 4 15.66 0.77 7.59
C LYS A 4 14.45 -0.16 7.51
N VAL A 5 14.60 -1.31 6.85
CA VAL A 5 13.55 -2.32 6.65
C VAL A 5 13.98 -3.64 7.29
N MET A 6 13.07 -4.33 7.97
CA MET A 6 13.30 -5.71 8.43
C MET A 6 12.28 -6.65 7.76
N ILE A 7 12.79 -7.62 7.00
CA ILE A 7 12.03 -8.72 6.42
C ILE A 7 12.08 -9.90 7.39
N ILE A 8 10.92 -10.41 7.78
CA ILE A 8 10.81 -11.61 8.62
C ILE A 8 10.00 -12.65 7.87
N LEU A 9 10.58 -13.84 7.69
CA LEU A 9 9.94 -14.98 7.04
C LEU A 9 9.39 -15.96 8.07
N GLY A 10 8.19 -16.48 7.82
CA GLY A 10 7.56 -17.50 8.68
C GLY A 10 8.23 -18.87 8.58
N SER A 11 8.90 -19.12 7.45
CA SER A 11 9.62 -20.35 7.14
C SER A 11 10.79 -20.07 6.18
N GLY A 12 11.83 -20.90 6.23
CA GLY A 12 12.92 -20.85 5.22
C GLY A 12 12.44 -21.18 3.81
N SER A 13 11.31 -21.90 3.66
CA SER A 13 10.67 -22.16 2.37
C SER A 13 10.16 -20.90 1.67
N ASP A 14 9.93 -19.81 2.41
CA ASP A 14 9.36 -18.56 1.87
C ASP A 14 10.44 -17.67 1.21
N ILE A 15 11.70 -18.14 1.15
CA ILE A 15 12.85 -17.36 0.69
C ILE A 15 12.69 -16.86 -0.76
N ALA A 16 12.09 -17.64 -1.65
CA ALA A 16 11.88 -17.22 -3.05
C ALA A 16 10.98 -15.97 -3.17
N ILE A 17 10.05 -15.76 -2.21
CA ILE A 17 9.23 -14.54 -2.15
C ILE A 17 10.02 -13.39 -1.51
N ALA A 18 10.85 -13.71 -0.50
CA ALA A 18 11.76 -12.74 0.11
C ALA A 18 12.76 -12.17 -0.91
N GLU A 19 13.31 -13.00 -1.79
CA GLU A 19 14.24 -12.59 -2.85
C GLU A 19 13.64 -11.54 -3.79
N LYS A 20 12.33 -11.60 -4.07
CA LYS A 20 11.62 -10.54 -4.82
C LYS A 20 11.68 -9.21 -4.09
N SER A 21 11.52 -9.22 -2.76
CA SER A 21 11.64 -8.03 -1.91
C SER A 21 13.07 -7.52 -1.89
N MET A 22 14.04 -8.41 -1.64
CA MET A 22 15.47 -8.11 -1.59
C MET A 22 15.94 -7.46 -2.89
N LYS A 23 15.60 -8.04 -4.05
CA LYS A 23 15.96 -7.49 -5.36
C LYS A 23 15.51 -6.04 -5.55
N ILE A 24 14.33 -5.68 -5.05
CA ILE A 24 13.84 -4.30 -5.10
C ILE A 24 14.60 -3.42 -4.12
N LEU A 25 14.82 -3.87 -2.88
CA LEU A 25 15.55 -3.09 -1.87
C LEU A 25 17.00 -2.84 -2.27
N GLU A 26 17.68 -3.82 -2.87
CA GLU A 26 19.02 -3.67 -3.46
C GLU A 26 18.99 -2.66 -4.60
N LYS A 27 18.06 -2.79 -5.54
CA LYS A 27 17.93 -1.85 -6.67
C LYS A 27 17.70 -0.40 -6.21
N LEU A 28 16.99 -0.21 -5.10
CA LEU A 28 16.71 1.11 -4.52
C LEU A 28 17.78 1.54 -3.50
N GLU A 29 18.77 0.69 -3.25
CA GLU A 29 19.84 0.86 -2.27
C GLU A 29 19.30 1.20 -0.86
N ILE A 30 18.24 0.51 -0.44
CA ILE A 30 17.62 0.66 0.87
C ILE A 30 18.21 -0.42 1.79
N PRO A 31 18.97 -0.07 2.84
CA PRO A 31 19.52 -1.06 3.77
C PRO A 31 18.42 -1.85 4.48
N TYR A 32 18.55 -3.18 4.51
CA TYR A 32 17.56 -4.06 5.13
C TYR A 32 18.20 -5.19 5.94
N SER A 33 17.38 -5.84 6.77
CA SER A 33 17.74 -7.06 7.50
C SER A 33 16.76 -8.16 7.12
N LEU A 34 17.27 -9.38 6.95
CA LEU A 34 16.46 -10.58 6.72
C LEU A 34 16.56 -11.51 7.94
N LYS A 35 15.41 -12.00 8.41
CA LYS A 35 15.30 -12.93 9.53
C LYS A 35 14.27 -14.01 9.23
N ILE A 36 14.40 -15.16 9.88
CA ILE A 36 13.42 -16.25 9.82
C ILE A 36 12.92 -16.48 11.24
N ALA A 37 11.63 -16.28 11.48
CA ALA A 37 10.98 -16.49 12.76
C ALA A 37 9.49 -16.79 12.54
N SER A 38 8.98 -17.81 13.23
CA SER A 38 7.63 -18.32 13.04
C SER A 38 6.71 -17.83 14.14
N ALA A 39 5.58 -17.23 13.76
CA ALA A 39 4.58 -16.74 14.71
C ALA A 39 4.04 -17.83 15.66
N HIS A 40 3.98 -19.08 15.20
CA HIS A 40 3.42 -20.19 15.99
C HIS A 40 4.48 -21.04 16.68
N ARG A 41 5.69 -21.13 16.10
CA ARG A 41 6.75 -22.04 16.59
C ARG A 41 7.83 -21.31 17.38
N THR A 42 8.13 -20.06 17.05
CA THR A 42 9.13 -19.24 17.73
C THR A 42 8.58 -17.84 18.06
N PRO A 43 7.42 -17.73 18.75
CA PRO A 43 6.78 -16.44 19.03
C PRO A 43 7.67 -15.47 19.82
N ASP A 44 8.46 -15.96 20.77
CA ASP A 44 9.39 -15.14 21.54
C ASP A 44 10.48 -14.53 20.66
N LEU A 45 10.98 -15.27 19.67
CA LEU A 45 11.95 -14.76 18.70
C LEU A 45 11.34 -13.67 17.82
N VAL A 46 10.08 -13.85 17.37
CA VAL A 46 9.37 -12.78 16.62
C VAL A 46 9.28 -11.51 17.47
N ARG A 47 8.87 -11.63 18.74
CA ARG A 47 8.80 -10.50 19.67
C ARG A 47 10.15 -9.82 19.82
N GLU A 48 11.19 -10.59 20.10
CA GLU A 48 12.53 -10.06 20.34
C GLU A 48 13.10 -9.34 19.12
N LEU A 49 12.98 -9.93 17.93
CA LEU A 49 13.42 -9.32 16.67
C LEU A 49 12.71 -7.99 16.39
N VAL A 50 11.40 -7.92 16.65
CA VAL A 50 10.61 -6.71 16.37
C VAL A 50 10.90 -5.61 17.38
N VAL A 51 11.01 -5.92 18.67
CA VAL A 51 11.34 -4.94 19.71
C VAL A 51 12.76 -4.42 19.52
N GLN A 52 13.74 -5.32 19.35
CA GLN A 52 15.13 -4.93 19.11
C GLN A 52 15.28 -4.17 17.79
N GLY A 53 14.62 -4.63 16.72
CA GLY A 53 14.62 -3.94 15.43
C GLY A 53 14.05 -2.53 15.53
N THR A 54 12.92 -2.37 16.22
CA THR A 54 12.29 -1.05 16.43
C THR A 54 13.25 -0.12 17.19
N ASN A 55 13.88 -0.61 18.27
CA ASN A 55 14.85 0.16 19.06
C ASN A 55 16.14 0.49 18.28
N ALA A 56 16.56 -0.40 17.38
CA ALA A 56 17.71 -0.22 16.51
C ALA A 56 17.45 0.71 15.30
N GLY A 57 16.22 1.21 15.15
CA GLY A 57 15.87 2.21 14.14
C GLY A 57 15.18 1.67 12.87
N ILE A 58 14.74 0.40 12.85
CA ILE A 58 13.87 -0.11 11.79
C ILE A 58 12.61 0.76 11.70
N LYS A 59 12.26 1.16 10.47
CA LYS A 59 11.12 2.04 10.20
C LYS A 59 9.94 1.30 9.58
N VAL A 60 10.18 0.20 8.88
CA VAL A 60 9.14 -0.63 8.23
C VAL A 60 9.48 -2.10 8.41
N PHE A 61 8.48 -2.91 8.75
CA PHE A 61 8.62 -4.37 8.78
C PHE A 61 7.88 -5.00 7.60
N ILE A 62 8.43 -6.08 7.04
CA ILE A 62 7.79 -6.89 6.02
C ILE A 62 7.67 -8.32 6.57
N GLY A 63 6.46 -8.76 6.87
CA GLY A 63 6.17 -10.14 7.27
C GLY A 63 5.76 -10.97 6.05
N ILE A 64 6.49 -12.04 5.76
CA ILE A 64 6.22 -12.95 4.63
C ILE A 64 5.88 -14.32 5.19
N ALA A 65 4.68 -14.82 4.92
CA ALA A 65 4.25 -16.13 5.42
C ALA A 65 3.13 -16.73 4.56
N GLY A 66 3.10 -18.07 4.46
CA GLY A 66 1.99 -18.84 3.90
C GLY A 66 1.08 -19.46 4.96
N LEU A 67 0.06 -20.21 4.51
CA LEU A 67 -0.94 -20.90 5.35
C LEU A 67 -1.70 -19.91 6.26
N ALA A 68 -1.85 -20.21 7.55
CA ALA A 68 -2.35 -19.27 8.55
C ALA A 68 -1.29 -18.18 8.82
N ALA A 69 -1.12 -17.26 7.88
CA ALA A 69 -0.09 -16.24 7.83
C ALA A 69 -0.26 -15.15 8.92
N HIS A 70 -0.23 -15.54 10.19
CA HIS A 70 -0.36 -14.65 11.34
C HIS A 70 0.91 -13.84 11.62
N LEU A 71 2.02 -14.09 10.92
CA LEU A 71 3.29 -13.41 11.16
C LEU A 71 3.21 -11.88 11.06
N PRO A 72 2.61 -11.27 10.01
CA PRO A 72 2.45 -9.82 9.96
C PRO A 72 1.63 -9.28 11.14
N GLY A 73 0.56 -9.98 11.53
CA GLY A 73 -0.24 -9.60 12.69
C GLY A 73 0.52 -9.71 14.01
N ALA A 74 1.34 -10.74 14.19
CA ALA A 74 2.21 -10.91 15.35
C ALA A 74 3.27 -9.82 15.42
N ILE A 75 3.86 -9.43 14.29
CA ILE A 75 4.80 -8.29 14.22
C ILE A 75 4.07 -6.99 14.64
N ALA A 76 2.86 -6.75 14.11
CA ALA A 76 2.08 -5.56 14.41
C ALA A 76 1.66 -5.44 15.89
N ALA A 77 1.64 -6.56 16.63
CA ALA A 77 1.40 -6.56 18.08
C ALA A 77 2.60 -6.03 18.88
N TYR A 78 3.82 -6.08 18.34
CA TYR A 78 5.06 -5.72 19.04
C TYR A 78 5.69 -4.41 18.57
N THR A 79 5.05 -3.68 17.66
CA THR A 79 5.54 -2.38 17.18
C THR A 79 4.40 -1.43 16.80
N HIS A 80 4.71 -0.14 16.71
CA HIS A 80 3.84 0.88 16.13
C HIS A 80 4.37 1.39 14.77
N LYS A 81 5.46 0.77 14.28
CA LYS A 81 5.95 0.99 12.93
C LYS A 81 5.06 0.26 11.91
N PRO A 82 4.93 0.77 10.68
CA PRO A 82 4.15 0.11 9.64
C PRO A 82 4.62 -1.32 9.39
N VAL A 83 3.67 -2.23 9.32
CA VAL A 83 3.90 -3.64 8.99
C VAL A 83 3.24 -3.96 7.65
N ILE A 84 4.03 -4.44 6.71
CA ILE A 84 3.58 -4.90 5.39
C ILE A 84 3.45 -6.42 5.45
N GLY A 85 2.29 -6.94 5.06
CA GLY A 85 2.04 -8.37 4.96
C GLY A 85 2.17 -8.85 3.52
N VAL A 86 3.00 -9.86 3.29
CA VAL A 86 3.13 -10.53 1.99
C VAL A 86 2.64 -11.98 2.15
N PRO A 87 1.39 -12.28 1.75
CA PRO A 87 0.88 -13.64 1.80
C PRO A 87 1.57 -14.52 0.74
N VAL A 88 1.91 -15.75 1.11
CA VAL A 88 2.58 -16.72 0.22
C VAL A 88 1.61 -17.81 -0.20
N ASP A 89 1.60 -18.15 -1.50
CA ASP A 89 0.82 -19.27 -2.01
C ASP A 89 1.45 -20.62 -1.60
N VAL A 90 0.89 -21.22 -0.55
CA VAL A 90 1.27 -22.56 -0.08
C VAL A 90 0.10 -23.55 -0.18
N LYS A 91 -1.11 -23.09 0.14
CA LYS A 91 -2.37 -23.83 -0.02
C LYS A 91 -3.48 -22.86 -0.42
N VAL A 92 -4.58 -23.41 -0.94
CA VAL A 92 -5.79 -22.64 -1.31
C VAL A 92 -5.47 -21.40 -2.17
N SER A 93 -4.46 -21.53 -3.05
CA SER A 93 -3.96 -20.44 -3.89
C SER A 93 -3.55 -19.18 -3.11
N GLY A 94 -3.05 -19.35 -1.87
CA GLY A 94 -2.64 -18.30 -0.94
C GLY A 94 -3.79 -17.48 -0.34
N LEU A 95 -5.05 -17.85 -0.59
CA LEU A 95 -6.21 -17.12 -0.07
C LEU A 95 -6.30 -17.20 1.46
N ASP A 96 -5.95 -18.35 2.03
CA ASP A 96 -5.86 -18.54 3.48
C ASP A 96 -4.82 -17.58 4.10
N ALA A 97 -3.66 -17.45 3.49
CA ALA A 97 -2.60 -16.52 3.89
C ALA A 97 -3.03 -15.06 3.73
N LEU A 98 -3.71 -14.73 2.62
CA LEU A 98 -4.23 -13.40 2.36
C LEU A 98 -5.24 -12.99 3.42
N TYR A 99 -6.27 -13.80 3.66
CA TYR A 99 -7.30 -13.51 4.66
C TYR A 99 -6.70 -13.40 6.06
N SER A 100 -5.73 -14.26 6.41
CA SER A 100 -5.00 -14.22 7.68
C SER A 100 -4.18 -12.93 7.87
N SER A 101 -3.65 -12.36 6.78
CA SER A 101 -2.80 -11.17 6.84
C SER A 101 -3.59 -9.86 6.79
N VAL A 102 -4.72 -9.82 6.08
CA VAL A 102 -5.43 -8.57 5.74
C VAL A 102 -6.60 -8.23 6.67
N GLN A 103 -7.29 -9.23 7.22
CA GLN A 103 -8.49 -9.05 8.04
C GLN A 103 -8.17 -8.79 9.51
N MET A 104 -7.32 -7.79 9.77
CA MET A 104 -6.86 -7.47 11.12
C MET A 104 -7.90 -6.70 11.95
N PRO A 105 -8.02 -6.96 13.27
CA PRO A 105 -8.90 -6.20 14.14
C PRO A 105 -8.45 -4.74 14.28
N TYR A 106 -9.38 -3.85 14.60
CA TYR A 106 -9.04 -2.48 15.00
C TYR A 106 -8.54 -2.45 16.44
N PRO A 107 -7.40 -1.81 16.75
CA PRO A 107 -6.62 -0.85 15.94
C PRO A 107 -5.23 -1.37 15.48
N SER A 108 -5.13 -2.59 14.96
CA SER A 108 -3.83 -3.22 14.60
C SER A 108 -3.75 -3.48 13.09
N PRO A 109 -3.58 -2.46 12.24
CA PRO A 109 -3.55 -2.65 10.80
C PRO A 109 -2.31 -3.44 10.34
N VAL A 110 -2.45 -4.10 9.18
CA VAL A 110 -1.35 -4.61 8.37
C VAL A 110 -1.58 -4.10 6.95
N ALA A 111 -0.52 -3.60 6.31
CA ALA A 111 -0.53 -3.15 4.92
C ALA A 111 -0.32 -4.34 3.98
N THR A 112 -1.38 -5.09 3.69
CA THR A 112 -1.26 -6.33 2.91
C THR A 112 -1.15 -6.05 1.41
N VAL A 113 -0.15 -6.65 0.76
CA VAL A 113 -0.01 -6.65 -0.70
C VAL A 113 -0.52 -7.97 -1.29
N GLY A 114 -0.55 -8.07 -2.63
CA GLY A 114 -0.99 -9.29 -3.33
C GLY A 114 -0.20 -10.54 -2.94
N ILE A 115 -0.79 -11.69 -3.22
CA ILE A 115 -0.16 -13.00 -2.99
C ILE A 115 1.14 -13.09 -3.79
N ASP A 116 2.20 -13.57 -3.15
CA ASP A 116 3.56 -13.69 -3.68
C ASP A 116 4.21 -12.37 -4.15
N ARG A 117 3.63 -11.21 -3.78
CA ARG A 117 4.11 -9.88 -4.16
C ARG A 117 5.15 -9.31 -3.22
N GLY A 118 6.22 -10.06 -2.99
CA GLY A 118 7.38 -9.55 -2.24
C GLY A 118 7.97 -8.29 -2.89
N ASP A 119 7.95 -8.22 -4.22
CA ASP A 119 8.31 -7.03 -4.98
C ASP A 119 7.47 -5.80 -4.57
N ASN A 120 6.14 -5.87 -4.64
CA ASN A 120 5.28 -4.75 -4.22
C ASN A 120 5.41 -4.47 -2.71
N GLY A 121 5.70 -5.48 -1.87
CA GLY A 121 5.99 -5.26 -0.46
C GLY A 121 7.20 -4.34 -0.25
N ALA A 122 8.29 -4.60 -0.96
CA ALA A 122 9.48 -3.75 -0.94
C ALA A 122 9.25 -2.37 -1.58
N ILE A 123 8.51 -2.29 -2.70
CA ILE A 123 8.19 -0.99 -3.33
C ILE A 123 7.32 -0.17 -2.37
N LEU A 124 6.35 -0.77 -1.69
CA LEU A 124 5.54 -0.09 -0.69
C LEU A 124 6.38 0.43 0.47
N ALA A 125 7.32 -0.38 0.98
CA ALA A 125 8.27 0.07 2.01
C ALA A 125 9.09 1.27 1.52
N ALA A 126 9.57 1.24 0.28
CA ALA A 126 10.29 2.36 -0.33
C ALA A 126 9.41 3.61 -0.47
N ARG A 127 8.13 3.48 -0.84
CA ARG A 127 7.19 4.62 -0.89
C ARG A 127 6.96 5.23 0.49
N ILE A 128 6.89 4.40 1.53
CA ILE A 128 6.76 4.86 2.93
C ILE A 128 8.02 5.61 3.37
N LEU A 129 9.20 5.05 3.11
CA LEU A 129 10.47 5.69 3.45
C LEU A 129 10.72 6.97 2.65
N GLY A 130 10.30 6.99 1.38
CA GLY A 130 10.40 8.15 0.48
C GLY A 130 9.59 9.37 0.93
N LEU A 131 8.72 9.24 1.93
CA LEU A 131 8.10 10.41 2.57
C LEU A 131 9.08 11.24 3.41
N TYR A 132 10.23 10.65 3.78
CA TYR A 132 11.21 11.22 4.69
C TYR A 132 12.63 11.23 4.12
N ASP A 133 12.81 10.71 2.92
CA ASP A 133 14.10 10.51 2.27
C ASP A 133 13.94 10.77 0.77
N GLU A 134 14.35 11.96 0.33
CA GLU A 134 14.18 12.43 -1.04
C GLU A 134 14.98 11.59 -2.05
N GLU A 135 16.11 10.99 -1.66
CA GLU A 135 16.87 10.09 -2.52
C GLU A 135 16.09 8.79 -2.77
N ILE A 136 15.50 8.21 -1.73
CA ILE A 136 14.61 7.04 -1.89
C ILE A 136 13.41 7.41 -2.76
N ARG A 137 12.81 8.58 -2.55
CA ARG A 137 11.67 9.07 -3.34
C ARG A 137 12.00 9.17 -4.82
N LYS A 138 13.16 9.73 -5.15
CA LYS A 138 13.66 9.83 -6.53
C LYS A 138 13.81 8.44 -7.17
N LYS A 139 14.42 7.49 -6.47
CA LYS A 139 14.58 6.10 -6.97
C LYS A 139 13.22 5.40 -7.15
N VAL A 140 12.24 5.68 -6.31
CA VAL A 140 10.86 5.17 -6.49
C VAL A 140 10.23 5.75 -7.77
N LEU A 141 10.39 7.05 -8.03
CA LEU A 141 9.91 7.70 -9.26
C LEU A 141 10.57 7.09 -10.51
N GLU A 142 11.89 6.94 -10.49
CA GLU A 142 12.64 6.29 -11.57
C GLU A 142 12.22 4.83 -11.79
N SER A 143 12.00 4.08 -10.70
CA SER A 143 11.51 2.70 -10.78
C SER A 143 10.11 2.64 -11.41
N LYS A 144 9.22 3.56 -11.04
CA LYS A 144 7.87 3.69 -11.63
C LYS A 144 7.95 3.97 -13.13
N GLU A 145 8.82 4.87 -13.57
CA GLU A 145 9.04 5.11 -15.01
C GLU A 145 9.64 3.87 -15.70
N GLY A 146 10.54 3.15 -15.03
CA GLY A 146 11.08 1.88 -15.54
C GLY A 146 10.01 0.82 -15.82
N TYR A 147 8.98 0.70 -14.95
CA TYR A 147 7.83 -0.17 -15.23
C TYR A 147 7.02 0.32 -16.43
N ARG A 148 6.85 1.63 -16.61
CA ARG A 148 6.17 2.21 -17.77
C ARG A 148 6.92 1.89 -19.07
N GLN A 149 8.22 2.15 -19.09
CA GLN A 149 9.09 1.88 -20.24
C GLN A 149 9.14 0.39 -20.59
N LYS A 150 9.09 -0.49 -19.59
CA LYS A 150 8.99 -1.94 -19.83
C LYS A 150 7.75 -2.31 -20.63
N VAL A 151 6.60 -1.68 -20.37
CA VAL A 151 5.36 -1.93 -21.12
C VAL A 151 5.49 -1.43 -22.57
N ILE A 152 6.05 -0.23 -22.76
CA ILE A 152 6.28 0.35 -24.09
C ILE A 152 7.23 -0.54 -24.91
N LYS A 153 8.36 -0.92 -24.32
CA LYS A 153 9.34 -1.81 -24.95
C LYS A 153 8.76 -3.18 -25.28
N ASN A 154 7.98 -3.77 -24.37
CA ASN A 154 7.30 -5.04 -24.64
C ASN A 154 6.33 -4.93 -25.82
N ASN A 155 5.64 -3.79 -25.99
CA ASN A 155 4.78 -3.55 -27.14
C ASN A 155 5.60 -3.59 -28.44
N GLU A 156 6.72 -2.89 -28.49
CA GLU A 156 7.61 -2.88 -29.67
C GLU A 156 8.17 -4.27 -29.98
N GLU A 157 8.71 -4.97 -28.97
CA GLU A 157 9.39 -6.26 -29.16
C GLU A 157 8.46 -7.43 -29.46
N ILE A 158 7.23 -7.43 -28.93
CA ILE A 158 6.27 -8.53 -29.08
C ILE A 158 5.41 -8.32 -30.33
N VAL A 159 4.86 -7.13 -30.53
CA VAL A 159 3.92 -6.86 -31.64
C VAL A 159 4.62 -7.04 -32.99
N GLN A 160 5.86 -6.58 -33.13
CA GLN A 160 6.64 -6.72 -34.37
C GLN A 160 6.94 -8.18 -34.76
N LYS A 161 6.87 -9.12 -33.81
CA LYS A 161 7.13 -10.55 -34.05
C LYS A 161 5.90 -11.33 -34.47
N ILE A 162 4.71 -10.73 -34.38
CA ILE A 162 3.46 -11.38 -34.74
C ILE A 162 3.12 -10.99 -36.18
N ASP A 163 3.26 -11.94 -37.10
CA ASP A 163 2.89 -11.77 -38.51
C ASP A 163 1.77 -12.76 -38.86
N ASN A 164 0.53 -12.26 -38.84
CA ASN A 164 -0.67 -13.02 -39.14
C ASN A 164 -1.41 -12.33 -40.31
N PRO A 165 -2.15 -13.06 -41.17
CA PRO A 165 -2.77 -12.50 -42.38
C PRO A 165 -3.69 -11.29 -42.18
N HIS A 166 -4.18 -11.06 -40.96
CA HIS A 166 -5.14 -10.01 -40.63
C HIS A 166 -4.60 -9.00 -39.59
N ILE A 167 -3.32 -9.05 -39.22
CA ILE A 167 -2.71 -8.08 -38.32
C ILE A 167 -2.08 -6.95 -39.12
N THR A 168 -2.22 -5.71 -38.64
CA THR A 168 -1.53 -4.54 -39.22
C THR A 168 -0.77 -3.84 -38.11
N ASN A 169 0.44 -4.31 -37.83
CA ASN A 169 1.24 -3.86 -36.68
C ASN A 169 1.60 -2.37 -36.71
N ASP A 170 1.67 -1.77 -37.91
CA ASP A 170 1.96 -0.35 -38.10
C ASP A 170 0.71 0.54 -38.15
N PHE A 171 -0.48 -0.01 -37.85
CA PHE A 171 -1.70 0.77 -37.73
C PHE A 171 -1.61 1.68 -36.49
N LEU A 172 -1.44 2.99 -36.72
CA LEU A 172 -1.29 4.04 -35.70
C LEU A 172 0.01 3.95 -34.88
N ARG A 173 1.12 4.47 -35.43
CA ARG A 173 2.32 4.74 -34.65
C ARG A 173 2.15 6.03 -33.83
N ILE A 174 1.82 5.89 -32.55
CA ILE A 174 1.81 7.00 -31.59
C ILE A 174 3.27 7.35 -31.27
N LYS A 175 3.82 8.37 -31.94
CA LYS A 175 5.24 8.75 -31.75
C LYS A 175 5.53 9.33 -30.36
N ASN A 176 4.61 10.14 -29.82
CA ASN A 176 4.78 10.82 -28.55
C ASN A 176 3.50 10.69 -27.72
N LEU A 177 3.45 9.72 -26.81
CA LEU A 177 2.45 9.71 -25.74
C LEU A 177 2.96 10.59 -24.59
N GLU A 178 3.09 11.89 -24.85
CA GLU A 178 3.25 12.84 -23.74
C GLU A 178 1.94 12.82 -22.96
N LEU A 179 2.01 12.44 -21.68
CA LEU A 179 0.90 12.66 -20.78
C LEU A 179 0.80 14.17 -20.67
N ASN A 180 -0.12 14.79 -21.42
CA ASN A 180 -0.52 16.16 -21.14
C ASN A 180 -0.93 16.18 -19.67
N GLU A 181 -0.06 16.70 -18.81
CA GLU A 181 -0.42 16.97 -17.42
C GLU A 181 -1.64 17.87 -17.51
N THR A 182 -2.80 17.35 -17.12
CA THR A 182 -4.04 18.11 -17.18
C THR A 182 -3.84 19.37 -16.35
N THR A 183 -3.83 20.52 -17.02
CA THR A 183 -3.84 21.86 -16.41
C THR A 183 -5.20 22.23 -15.83
N GLU A 184 -6.20 21.34 -15.99
CA GLU A 184 -7.52 21.50 -15.38
C GLU A 184 -7.40 21.58 -13.85
N GLU A 185 -7.67 22.76 -13.30
CA GLU A 185 -7.79 22.96 -11.87
C GLU A 185 -9.05 22.28 -11.33
N PHE A 186 -8.96 21.74 -10.12
CA PHE A 186 -10.12 21.13 -9.48
C PHE A 186 -11.09 22.21 -8.99
N ASN A 187 -12.21 22.39 -9.69
CA ASN A 187 -13.25 23.39 -9.38
C ASN A 187 -14.22 23.00 -8.23
N GLY A 188 -13.75 22.28 -7.21
CA GLY A 188 -14.57 21.92 -6.04
C GLY A 188 -14.64 23.04 -4.99
N SER A 189 -15.78 23.20 -4.34
CA SER A 189 -16.04 24.34 -3.44
C SER A 189 -15.26 24.31 -2.12
N TYR A 190 -14.86 23.14 -1.63
CA TYR A 190 -14.09 23.03 -0.38
C TYR A 190 -13.10 21.89 -0.47
N ILE A 191 -11.81 22.25 -0.52
CA ILE A 191 -10.68 21.33 -0.40
C ILE A 191 -9.76 21.82 0.72
N ASN A 192 -9.38 20.92 1.61
CA ASN A 192 -8.33 21.19 2.58
C ASN A 192 -6.96 21.01 1.91
N LYS A 193 -6.38 22.09 1.35
CA LYS A 193 -5.05 22.05 0.71
C LYS A 193 -3.92 21.66 1.68
N ASN A 194 -4.14 21.72 2.99
CA ASN A 194 -3.17 21.32 4.02
C ASN A 194 -3.32 19.85 4.43
N ALA A 195 -4.19 19.09 3.78
CA ALA A 195 -4.37 17.67 4.06
C ALA A 195 -3.08 16.88 3.83
N GLU A 196 -2.64 16.16 4.86
CA GLU A 196 -1.58 15.16 4.78
C GLU A 196 -2.11 13.80 4.35
N VAL A 197 -3.38 13.51 4.62
CA VAL A 197 -4.06 12.28 4.17
C VAL A 197 -5.25 12.65 3.30
N VAL A 198 -5.33 12.04 2.11
CA VAL A 198 -6.41 12.31 1.16
C VAL A 198 -7.26 11.06 0.98
N ILE A 199 -8.55 11.16 1.29
CA ILE A 199 -9.51 10.06 1.19
C ILE A 199 -10.30 10.25 -0.10
N ILE A 200 -10.24 9.28 -1.01
CA ILE A 200 -11.10 9.26 -2.20
C ILE A 200 -12.07 8.10 -2.08
N VAL A 201 -13.36 8.42 -2.15
CA VAL A 201 -14.43 7.43 -2.14
C VAL A 201 -14.95 7.25 -3.56
N GLY A 202 -14.98 6.01 -4.04
CA GLY A 202 -15.43 5.74 -5.42
C GLY A 202 -16.93 5.93 -5.65
N ARG A 203 -17.75 5.80 -4.59
CA ARG A 203 -19.22 5.88 -4.63
C ARG A 203 -19.79 6.49 -3.36
N HIS A 204 -20.99 7.08 -3.47
CA HIS A 204 -21.69 7.67 -2.33
C HIS A 204 -22.09 6.64 -1.26
N THR A 205 -22.41 5.40 -1.64
CA THR A 205 -22.76 4.32 -0.70
C THR A 205 -21.62 4.00 0.27
N ASP A 206 -20.38 4.13 -0.19
CA ASP A 206 -19.18 3.78 0.60
C ASP A 206 -18.69 4.98 1.44
N LEU A 207 -19.40 6.11 1.40
CA LEU A 207 -19.08 7.31 2.17
C LEU A 207 -19.09 7.04 3.68
N ILE A 208 -19.88 6.08 4.15
CA ILE A 208 -19.89 5.65 5.55
C ILE A 208 -18.50 5.13 5.96
N THR A 209 -17.85 4.35 5.11
CA THR A 209 -16.48 3.87 5.35
C THR A 209 -15.48 5.02 5.31
N GLY A 210 -15.61 5.96 4.37
CA GLY A 210 -14.81 7.19 4.32
C GLY A 210 -14.95 8.05 5.58
N LYS A 211 -16.17 8.23 6.11
CA LYS A 211 -16.42 8.94 7.37
C LYS A 211 -15.75 8.25 8.57
N LYS A 212 -15.76 6.91 8.62
CA LYS A 212 -15.05 6.15 9.67
C LYS A 212 -13.53 6.41 9.65
N VAL A 213 -12.95 6.56 8.45
CA VAL A 213 -11.53 6.96 8.29
C VAL A 213 -11.34 8.36 8.85
N SER A 214 -12.12 9.35 8.38
CA SER A 214 -12.05 10.76 8.77
C SER A 214 -12.14 10.96 10.29
N VAL A 215 -13.13 10.37 10.95
CA VAL A 215 -13.29 10.41 12.42
C VAL A 215 -12.06 9.85 13.16
N THR A 216 -11.41 8.84 12.60
CA THR A 216 -10.21 8.26 13.21
C THR A 216 -8.98 9.15 12.99
N LEU A 217 -8.86 9.79 11.82
CA LEU A 217 -7.82 10.78 11.54
C LEU A 217 -7.97 12.04 12.42
N ASP A 218 -9.20 12.50 12.69
CA ASP A 218 -9.47 13.60 13.62
C ASP A 218 -8.97 13.28 15.03
N ARG A 219 -9.20 12.06 15.51
CA ARG A 219 -8.69 11.60 16.81
C ARG A 219 -7.16 11.56 16.88
N LEU A 220 -6.51 11.31 15.74
CA LEU A 220 -5.06 11.35 15.59
C LEU A 220 -4.54 12.76 15.26
N LYS A 221 -5.41 13.76 15.13
CA LYS A 221 -5.09 15.14 14.74
C LYS A 221 -4.34 15.22 13.40
N ILE A 222 -4.65 14.30 12.48
CA ILE A 222 -4.05 14.29 11.14
C ILE A 222 -4.93 15.13 10.21
N PRO A 223 -4.41 16.22 9.62
CA PRO A 223 -5.17 17.03 8.67
C PRO A 223 -5.46 16.18 7.44
N HIS A 224 -6.72 16.17 7.01
CA HIS A 224 -7.15 15.37 5.89
C HIS A 224 -8.21 16.08 5.05
N ASP A 225 -8.42 15.55 3.85
CA ASP A 225 -9.50 15.93 2.95
C ASP A 225 -10.20 14.67 2.45
N MET A 226 -11.48 14.79 2.09
CA MET A 226 -12.23 13.68 1.52
C MET A 226 -13.10 14.13 0.36
N GLN A 227 -13.04 13.39 -0.75
CA GLN A 227 -13.91 13.62 -1.90
C GLN A 227 -14.54 12.31 -2.39
N VAL A 228 -15.75 12.41 -2.93
CA VAL A 228 -16.41 11.31 -3.66
C VAL A 228 -16.15 11.52 -5.15
N ILE A 229 -15.24 10.75 -5.73
CA ILE A 229 -14.85 10.86 -7.14
C ILE A 229 -14.62 9.46 -7.71
N CYS A 230 -15.38 9.12 -8.76
CA CYS A 230 -15.18 7.88 -9.50
C CYS A 230 -14.16 8.09 -10.63
N PRO A 231 -13.02 7.38 -10.64
CA PRO A 231 -11.99 7.55 -11.67
C PRO A 231 -12.46 7.18 -13.09
N ILE A 232 -13.42 6.26 -13.21
CA ILE A 232 -13.97 5.86 -14.50
C ILE A 232 -14.94 6.93 -15.04
N ARG A 233 -15.91 7.34 -14.23
CA ARG A 233 -16.95 8.29 -14.67
C ARG A 233 -16.43 9.73 -14.76
N SER A 234 -15.36 10.06 -14.03
CA SER A 234 -14.86 11.42 -13.90
C SER A 234 -13.32 11.45 -13.85
N GLY A 235 -12.66 10.76 -14.78
CA GLY A 235 -11.20 10.59 -14.77
C GLY A 235 -10.41 11.90 -14.80
N LYS A 236 -10.87 12.91 -15.53
CA LYS A 236 -10.28 14.25 -15.53
C LYS A 236 -10.34 14.91 -14.16
N LYS A 237 -11.55 14.97 -13.56
CA LYS A 237 -11.78 15.48 -12.20
C LYS A 237 -10.94 14.75 -11.15
N PHE A 238 -10.84 13.42 -11.27
CA PHE A 238 -10.02 12.59 -10.38
C PHE A 238 -8.53 12.98 -10.45
N ARG A 239 -7.97 13.10 -11.66
CA ARG A 239 -6.58 13.54 -11.84
C ARG A 239 -6.34 14.96 -11.34
N ALA A 240 -7.23 15.89 -11.71
CA ALA A 240 -7.16 17.29 -11.27
C ALA A 240 -7.14 17.39 -9.73
N TYR A 241 -8.02 16.64 -9.06
CA TYR A 241 -8.06 16.58 -7.60
C TYR A 241 -6.75 16.05 -7.01
N VAL A 242 -6.29 14.87 -7.45
CA VAL A 242 -5.03 14.27 -6.95
C VAL A 242 -3.83 15.22 -7.14
N ASN A 243 -3.73 15.87 -8.30
CA ASN A 243 -2.66 16.81 -8.61
C ASN A 243 -2.73 18.10 -7.77
N THR A 244 -3.95 18.51 -7.37
CA THR A 244 -4.16 19.68 -6.51
C THR A 244 -3.67 19.42 -5.08
N MET A 245 -3.69 18.17 -4.61
CA MET A 245 -3.32 17.79 -3.25
C MET A 245 -1.81 17.63 -3.04
N LYS A 246 -1.05 18.71 -3.27
CA LYS A 246 0.43 18.70 -3.22
C LYS A 246 0.99 18.29 -1.85
N ASN A 247 0.34 18.70 -0.76
CA ASN A 247 0.73 18.40 0.62
C ASN A 247 0.36 16.99 1.10
N ALA A 248 -0.44 16.25 0.32
CA ALA A 248 -0.80 14.88 0.66
C ALA A 248 0.47 14.05 0.80
N LYS A 249 0.61 13.28 1.87
CA LYS A 249 1.67 12.28 2.08
C LYS A 249 1.14 10.88 1.82
N ILE A 250 -0.14 10.64 2.08
CA ILE A 250 -0.79 9.34 1.88
C ILE A 250 -2.13 9.56 1.18
N PHE A 251 -2.47 8.64 0.28
CA PHE A 251 -3.81 8.55 -0.29
C PHE A 251 -4.51 7.29 0.20
N ILE A 252 -5.79 7.41 0.53
CA ILE A 252 -6.67 6.29 0.90
C ILE A 252 -7.75 6.16 -0.17
N GLY A 253 -7.76 5.04 -0.88
CA GLY A 253 -8.81 4.70 -1.84
C GLY A 253 -9.84 3.78 -1.23
N ILE A 254 -11.08 4.27 -1.08
CA ILE A 254 -12.22 3.43 -0.69
C ILE A 254 -12.79 2.77 -1.96
N ASN A 255 -12.54 1.47 -2.09
CA ASN A 255 -12.86 0.70 -3.28
C ASN A 255 -14.20 -0.01 -3.15
N SER A 256 -14.98 0.09 -4.21
CA SER A 256 -16.25 -0.62 -4.41
C SER A 256 -16.03 -1.75 -5.43
N ASN A 257 -16.97 -1.99 -6.36
CA ASN A 257 -16.97 -3.06 -7.38
C ASN A 257 -15.64 -3.38 -8.08
N SER A 258 -14.65 -2.49 -8.05
CA SER A 258 -13.26 -2.84 -8.33
C SER A 258 -12.28 -1.85 -7.68
N SER A 259 -10.99 -2.13 -7.83
CA SER A 259 -9.86 -1.32 -7.36
C SER A 259 -9.60 -0.03 -8.13
N GLN A 260 -10.62 0.55 -8.76
CA GLN A 260 -10.49 1.74 -9.60
C GLN A 260 -9.81 2.90 -8.85
N VAL A 261 -10.19 3.13 -7.59
CA VAL A 261 -9.70 4.28 -6.83
C VAL A 261 -8.25 4.06 -6.44
N SER A 262 -7.93 2.95 -5.77
CA SER A 262 -6.55 2.66 -5.38
C SER A 262 -5.63 2.48 -6.58
N GLY A 263 -6.06 1.75 -7.62
CA GLY A 263 -5.30 1.56 -8.85
C GLY A 263 -5.05 2.87 -9.58
N GLY A 264 -6.07 3.73 -9.71
CA GLY A 264 -5.93 5.07 -10.27
C GLY A 264 -4.95 5.93 -9.47
N LEU A 265 -5.04 5.90 -8.13
CA LEU A 265 -4.13 6.64 -7.24
C LEU A 265 -2.67 6.19 -7.44
N VAL A 266 -2.38 4.89 -7.40
CA VAL A 266 -1.00 4.37 -7.55
C VAL A 266 -0.40 4.73 -8.91
N GLY A 267 -1.24 4.78 -9.95
CA GLY A 267 -0.87 5.26 -11.27
C GLY A 267 -0.44 6.74 -11.29
N LEU A 268 -1.02 7.58 -10.44
CA LEU A 268 -0.79 9.03 -10.42
C LEU A 268 0.28 9.48 -9.44
N THR A 269 0.54 8.72 -8.37
CA THR A 269 1.51 9.13 -7.33
C THR A 269 2.54 8.04 -7.01
N GLU A 270 3.72 8.50 -6.61
CA GLU A 270 4.79 7.78 -5.95
C GLU A 270 4.55 7.57 -4.45
N LYS A 271 3.63 8.32 -3.86
CA LYS A 271 3.30 8.25 -2.43
C LYS A 271 2.59 6.93 -2.07
N PRO A 272 2.59 6.52 -0.79
CA PRO A 272 1.84 5.35 -0.35
C PRO A 272 0.33 5.50 -0.62
N VAL A 273 -0.27 4.42 -1.11
CA VAL A 273 -1.72 4.32 -1.33
C VAL A 273 -2.26 3.18 -0.47
N ILE A 274 -3.22 3.49 0.39
CA ILE A 274 -3.93 2.51 1.21
C ILE A 274 -5.26 2.18 0.52
N GLY A 275 -5.52 0.89 0.31
CA GLY A 275 -6.77 0.41 -0.27
C GLY A 275 -7.72 -0.08 0.81
N VAL A 276 -8.96 0.41 0.82
CA VAL A 276 -10.02 -0.09 1.71
C VAL A 276 -11.10 -0.73 0.84
N PRO A 277 -11.11 -2.07 0.71
CA PRO A 277 -12.18 -2.76 0.01
C PRO A 277 -13.46 -2.63 0.82
N CYS A 278 -14.57 -2.32 0.16
CA CYS A 278 -15.91 -2.34 0.77
C CYS A 278 -16.68 -3.60 0.38
N GLU A 279 -17.74 -3.87 1.12
CA GLU A 279 -18.77 -4.84 0.73
C GLU A 279 -20.01 -4.11 0.22
N ASN A 280 -20.76 -4.75 -0.68
CA ASN A 280 -22.05 -4.24 -1.12
C ASN A 280 -23.19 -4.85 -0.28
N GLU A 281 -24.42 -4.40 -0.55
CA GLU A 281 -25.64 -4.86 0.13
C GLU A 281 -25.92 -6.36 -0.03
N LEU A 282 -25.33 -7.02 -1.03
CA LEU A 282 -25.43 -8.46 -1.26
C LEU A 282 -24.35 -9.27 -0.51
N GLY A 283 -23.48 -8.62 0.27
CA GLY A 283 -22.34 -9.25 0.95
C GLY A 283 -21.15 -9.54 0.03
N ASN A 284 -21.22 -9.15 -1.25
CA ASN A 284 -20.07 -9.27 -2.15
C ASN A 284 -19.05 -8.20 -1.77
N ASN A 285 -17.82 -8.61 -1.53
CA ASN A 285 -16.71 -7.73 -1.20
C ASN A 285 -15.69 -7.65 -2.33
N TYR A 286 -14.87 -6.61 -2.29
CA TYR A 286 -13.93 -6.28 -3.36
C TYR A 286 -12.47 -6.37 -2.94
N LEU A 287 -12.19 -7.19 -1.92
CA LEU A 287 -10.86 -7.42 -1.37
C LEU A 287 -9.88 -7.89 -2.43
N LEU A 288 -10.22 -8.96 -3.16
CA LEU A 288 -9.32 -9.57 -4.14
C LEU A 288 -8.95 -8.58 -5.26
N SER A 289 -9.92 -7.80 -5.73
CA SER A 289 -9.66 -6.78 -6.75
C SER A 289 -8.75 -5.66 -6.24
N THR A 290 -8.86 -5.30 -4.95
CA THR A 290 -8.07 -4.24 -4.30
C THR A 290 -6.62 -4.66 -4.06
N VAL A 291 -6.40 -5.89 -3.62
CA VAL A 291 -5.08 -6.36 -3.20
C VAL A 291 -4.25 -6.94 -4.35
N ASN A 292 -4.90 -7.53 -5.36
CA ASN A 292 -4.21 -8.25 -6.43
C ASN A 292 -3.72 -7.29 -7.54
N MET A 293 -2.70 -6.51 -7.22
CA MET A 293 -2.11 -5.52 -8.13
C MET A 293 -0.91 -6.08 -8.91
N PRO A 294 -0.63 -5.58 -10.13
CA PRO A 294 0.56 -5.95 -10.92
C PRO A 294 1.88 -5.56 -10.24
N PRO A 295 3.05 -6.10 -10.68
CA PRO A 295 4.35 -5.62 -10.23
C PRO A 295 4.50 -4.11 -10.45
N GLY A 296 5.10 -3.41 -9.50
CA GLY A 296 5.33 -1.96 -9.62
C GLY A 296 4.18 -1.08 -9.12
N VAL A 297 3.04 -1.69 -8.77
CA VAL A 297 1.79 -0.99 -8.43
C VAL A 297 1.34 -1.39 -7.02
N PRO A 298 2.12 -1.08 -5.96
CA PRO A 298 1.77 -1.49 -4.60
C PRO A 298 0.55 -0.75 -4.06
N VAL A 299 -0.37 -1.48 -3.46
CA VAL A 299 -1.48 -0.95 -2.64
C VAL A 299 -1.39 -1.58 -1.25
N ALA A 300 -1.31 -0.76 -0.22
CA ALA A 300 -1.40 -1.18 1.17
C ALA A 300 -2.86 -1.53 1.50
N THR A 301 -3.28 -2.76 1.25
CA THR A 301 -4.67 -3.16 1.44
C THR A 301 -4.94 -3.47 2.90
N VAL A 302 -5.98 -2.87 3.46
CA VAL A 302 -6.53 -3.25 4.78
C VAL A 302 -7.79 -4.10 4.59
N GLY A 303 -8.31 -4.66 5.69
CA GLY A 303 -9.48 -5.52 5.64
C GLY A 303 -10.76 -4.85 5.09
N VAL A 304 -11.72 -5.69 4.72
CA VAL A 304 -13.03 -5.28 4.19
C VAL A 304 -13.74 -4.36 5.18
N ASN A 305 -14.25 -3.23 4.68
CA ASN A 305 -14.89 -2.16 5.45
C ASN A 305 -14.03 -1.58 6.58
N ASN A 306 -12.73 -1.87 6.61
CA ASN A 306 -11.85 -1.54 7.72
C ASN A 306 -11.20 -0.16 7.57
N GLY A 307 -12.00 0.85 7.24
CA GLY A 307 -11.54 2.23 7.06
C GLY A 307 -10.87 2.81 8.32
N ARG A 308 -11.25 2.35 9.52
CA ARG A 308 -10.57 2.75 10.76
C ARG A 308 -9.11 2.31 10.78
N ASN A 309 -8.81 1.09 10.34
CA ASN A 309 -7.43 0.60 10.24
C ASN A 309 -6.64 1.32 9.14
N ALA A 310 -7.28 1.79 8.07
CA ALA A 310 -6.59 2.65 7.09
C ALA A 310 -6.09 3.97 7.70
N ALA A 311 -6.90 4.57 8.58
CA ALA A 311 -6.50 5.76 9.33
C ALA A 311 -5.39 5.46 10.35
N VAL A 312 -5.47 4.35 11.08
CA VAL A 312 -4.41 3.93 12.02
C VAL A 312 -3.10 3.66 11.26
N LEU A 313 -3.15 2.97 10.12
CA LEU A 313 -1.98 2.70 9.29
C LEU A 313 -1.36 4.00 8.77
N SER A 314 -2.19 4.97 8.41
CA SER A 314 -1.71 6.31 8.04
C SER A 314 -1.00 6.98 9.20
N GLY A 315 -1.54 6.87 10.42
CA GLY A 315 -0.86 7.30 11.62
C GLY A 315 0.48 6.60 11.83
N GLU A 316 0.55 5.27 11.74
CA GLU A 316 1.79 4.50 11.88
C GLU A 316 2.86 4.99 10.89
N ILE A 317 2.48 5.21 9.63
CA ILE A 317 3.37 5.74 8.59
C ILE A 317 3.84 7.15 8.94
N LEU A 318 2.93 8.07 9.30
CA LEU A 318 3.23 9.46 9.62
C LEU A 318 4.01 9.63 10.94
N SER A 319 3.91 8.66 11.85
CA SER A 319 4.60 8.66 13.15
C SER A 319 6.08 8.30 13.07
N ILE A 320 6.57 7.81 11.92
CA ILE A 320 7.96 7.32 11.73
C ILE A 320 9.00 8.32 12.26
N ASN A 321 8.79 9.62 12.01
CA ASN A 321 9.60 10.75 12.47
C ASN A 321 8.77 11.79 13.24
N ASN A 322 7.61 11.41 13.80
CA ASN A 322 6.74 12.31 14.56
C ASN A 322 6.40 11.70 15.93
N PRO A 323 7.18 12.03 16.99
CA PRO A 323 6.97 11.50 18.34
C PRO A 323 5.61 11.88 18.93
N VAL A 324 5.08 13.05 18.61
CA VAL A 324 3.78 13.52 19.12
C VAL A 324 2.65 12.65 18.55
N LEU A 325 2.71 12.32 17.26
CA LEU A 325 1.74 11.42 16.64
C LEU A 325 1.89 9.97 17.15
N LEU A 326 3.12 9.53 17.43
CA LEU A 326 3.38 8.23 18.03
C LEU A 326 2.68 8.09 19.41
N GLU A 327 2.77 9.11 20.26
CA GLU A 327 2.09 9.12 21.56
C GLU A 327 0.55 9.05 21.41
N LEU A 328 -0.01 9.73 20.41
CA LEU A 328 -1.45 9.64 20.10
C LEU A 328 -1.86 8.24 19.63
N LEU A 329 -1.02 7.58 18.83
CA LEU A 329 -1.24 6.20 18.40
C LEU A 329 -1.18 5.22 19.57
N GLU A 330 -0.20 5.36 20.44
CA GLU A 330 -0.06 4.55 21.66
C GLU A 330 -1.31 4.66 22.52
N LYS A 331 -1.80 5.88 22.78
CA LYS A 331 -3.06 6.11 23.51
C LYS A 331 -4.26 5.47 22.80
N LEU A 332 -4.33 5.55 21.48
CA LEU A 332 -5.41 4.97 20.70
C LEU A 332 -5.39 3.43 20.75
N LYS A 333 -4.20 2.81 20.68
CA LYS A 333 -4.03 1.36 20.74
C LYS A 333 -4.23 0.80 22.16
N ASN A 334 -3.76 1.50 23.19
CA ASN A 334 -3.81 1.06 24.58
C ASN A 334 -5.17 1.28 25.27
N LYS A 335 -6.00 2.23 24.79
CA LYS A 335 -7.35 2.46 25.35
C LYS A 335 -8.26 1.23 25.35
N LYS A 336 -7.93 0.19 24.58
CA LYS A 336 -8.67 -1.08 24.54
C LYS A 336 -8.11 -2.17 25.46
N ILE A 337 -6.93 -1.99 26.08
CA ILE A 337 -6.36 -2.99 26.98
C ILE A 337 -7.07 -2.96 28.35
N ASN A 338 -7.75 -1.85 28.69
CA ASN A 338 -8.57 -1.74 29.91
C ASN A 338 -9.97 -2.36 29.72
N ILE A 339 -10.04 -3.65 29.34
CA ILE A 339 -11.23 -4.50 29.53
C ILE A 339 -11.08 -5.22 30.86
#